data_AF-A0A6I1QUH2-F1
#
_entry.id   AF-A0A6I1QUH2-F1
#
_cell.length_a   1.000
_cell.length_b   1.000
_cell.length_c   1.000
_cell.angle_alpha   90.00
_cell.angle_beta   90.00
_cell.angle_gamma   90.00
#
_symmetry.space_group_name_H-M   'P 1'
#
loop_
_entity.id
_entity.type
_entity.pdbx_description
1 polymer ?
#
loop_
_entity_poly.entity_id
_entity_poly.type
_entity_poly.pdbx_seq_one_letter_code
_entity_poly.pdbx_strand_id
1 'polypeptide(L)'
;MADRPKVCFDRILPRDLMRLQPTQRRDGRVRAISPIGKTWMNGSALHVRFMGGTAAEQAKAREQAGWWSEVANLKIEFNNAPNAEIRIAFDSSDGAWSYVGTDCRSIALDQPTMNLGFLDGGTSAHEFGHALGLAHEHQNPAGGIQWNEEVVIREMAKSPNFWDEQTTRHNILRRYSADQINGTSFDAESIMLYFFPASWTLNGAGTQENDTLSQLDKQFIAGAKMYPKTGNTVSDAVELKVNAQRRTSASIGKFGEEDLYRFTAKKDGRYVIDTRGPTDIVMKLFGPNNETSLLAEDDDSGTDLNAHIAADLIAGDYFVQVRHYNRARGLGNYTIKVRKL
;
A
#
# COMPACT_ATOMS: atom_id res chain seq x y z
N MET A 1 37.20 -5.09 7.76
CA MET A 1 36.22 -3.99 7.84
C MET A 1 35.06 -4.52 8.66
N ALA A 2 34.58 -3.80 9.68
CA ALA A 2 33.40 -4.25 10.40
C ALA A 2 32.21 -4.31 9.43
N ASP A 3 31.51 -5.43 9.38
CA ASP A 3 30.29 -5.57 8.59
C ASP A 3 29.30 -4.52 9.08
N ARG A 4 28.92 -3.60 8.19
CA ARG A 4 27.96 -2.56 8.52
C ARG A 4 26.55 -3.09 8.26
N PRO A 5 25.57 -2.76 9.11
CA PRO A 5 24.20 -3.20 8.90
C PRO A 5 23.70 -2.68 7.56
N LYS A 6 23.18 -3.60 6.74
CA LYS A 6 22.41 -3.26 5.55
C LYS A 6 21.00 -2.91 6.02
N VAL A 7 20.52 -1.74 5.65
CA VAL A 7 19.21 -1.25 6.09
C VAL A 7 18.41 -0.95 4.82
N CYS A 8 17.22 -1.52 4.71
CA CYS A 8 16.35 -1.22 3.58
C CYS A 8 15.77 0.19 3.69
N PHE A 9 14.97 0.63 2.71
CA PHE A 9 14.22 1.88 2.82
C PHE A 9 12.98 1.97 1.94
N ASP A 10 12.10 2.90 2.29
CA ASP A 10 10.96 3.26 1.44
C ASP A 10 11.38 4.25 0.35
N ARG A 11 10.92 4.03 -0.89
CA ARG A 11 10.84 5.10 -1.89
C ARG A 11 9.45 5.70 -1.87
N ILE A 12 9.37 7.00 -1.60
CA ILE A 12 8.10 7.73 -1.50
C ILE A 12 8.03 8.79 -2.60
N LEU A 13 6.84 8.97 -3.16
CA LEU A 13 6.61 9.97 -4.19
C LEU A 13 6.79 11.40 -3.65
N PRO A 14 7.30 12.36 -4.44
CA PRO A 14 7.51 13.75 -3.99
C PRO A 14 6.26 14.40 -3.37
N ARG A 15 5.07 14.09 -3.87
CA ARG A 15 3.78 14.59 -3.34
C ARG A 15 3.51 14.16 -1.90
N ASP A 16 4.03 13.01 -1.50
CA ASP A 16 3.86 12.43 -0.17
C ASP A 16 4.96 12.89 0.80
N LEU A 17 6.11 13.36 0.29
CA LEU A 17 7.16 14.02 1.07
C LEU A 17 6.75 15.42 1.57
N MET A 18 5.85 16.12 0.85
CA MET A 18 5.44 17.50 1.12
C MET A 18 4.12 17.65 1.91
N ARG A 19 3.44 16.57 2.28
CA ARG A 19 2.28 16.65 3.17
C ARG A 19 2.75 17.02 4.58
N LEU A 20 2.48 18.27 4.99
CA LEU A 20 2.65 18.73 6.37
C LEU A 20 1.99 17.70 7.30
N GLN A 21 2.77 17.18 8.25
CA GLN A 21 2.34 16.20 9.23
C GLN A 21 1.86 16.96 10.47
N PRO A 22 0.55 17.27 10.64
CA PRO A 22 0.09 17.82 11.89
C PRO A 22 0.24 16.75 12.97
N THR A 23 1.16 16.97 13.90
CA THR A 23 1.29 16.21 15.14
C THR A 23 0.13 16.56 16.08
N GLN A 24 -1.10 16.28 15.69
CA GLN A 24 -2.24 16.38 16.60
C GLN A 24 -2.34 15.07 17.40
N ARG A 25 -1.92 15.11 18.66
CA ARG A 25 -2.20 14.02 19.61
C ARG A 25 -3.71 13.89 19.78
N ARG A 26 -4.26 12.74 19.41
CA ARG A 26 -5.61 12.31 19.81
C ARG A 26 -5.51 10.95 20.48
N ASP A 27 -6.16 10.81 21.62
CA ASP A 27 -6.25 9.57 22.38
C ASP A 27 -6.89 8.46 21.53
N GLY A 28 -6.07 7.49 21.13
CA GLY A 28 -6.48 6.34 20.34
C GLY A 28 -5.50 5.18 20.53
N ARG A 29 -6.03 3.96 20.63
CA ARG A 29 -5.24 2.74 20.85
C ARG A 29 -4.24 2.46 19.71
N VAL A 30 -3.13 1.87 20.15
CA VAL A 30 -1.80 1.52 19.59
C VAL A 30 -1.82 0.77 18.24
N ARG A 31 -0.89 1.10 17.30
CA ARG A 31 -0.98 0.71 15.85
C ARG A 31 0.36 0.41 15.06
N ALA A 32 0.58 -0.81 14.51
CA ALA A 32 1.42 -1.21 13.36
C ALA A 32 1.02 -0.44 12.09
N ILE A 33 1.70 -0.55 10.96
CA ILE A 33 1.64 0.58 10.01
C ILE A 33 1.29 0.20 8.59
N SER A 34 0.16 0.72 8.10
CA SER A 34 -0.12 0.91 6.67
C SER A 34 -0.58 2.35 6.42
N PRO A 35 0.09 3.11 5.53
CA PRO A 35 -0.35 4.45 5.19
C PRO A 35 -1.74 4.44 4.51
N ILE A 36 -2.64 5.28 5.00
CA ILE A 36 -4.01 5.35 4.48
C ILE A 36 -4.01 5.68 2.98
N GLY A 37 -4.76 4.90 2.21
CA GLY A 37 -4.96 5.13 0.78
C GLY A 37 -3.89 4.51 -0.13
N LYS A 38 -2.91 3.79 0.43
CA LYS A 38 -1.88 3.08 -0.34
C LYS A 38 -2.19 1.60 -0.56
N THR A 39 -3.31 1.09 -0.02
CA THR A 39 -3.70 -0.31 -0.16
C THR A 39 -4.24 -0.62 -1.56
N TRP A 40 -3.98 -1.84 -2.02
CA TRP A 40 -4.58 -2.39 -3.24
C TRP A 40 -6.06 -2.72 -3.02
N MET A 41 -6.77 -3.01 -4.11
CA MET A 41 -8.14 -3.51 -4.02
C MET A 41 -8.11 -4.95 -3.49
N ASN A 42 -8.94 -5.27 -2.49
CA ASN A 42 -8.97 -6.62 -1.92
C ASN A 42 -9.30 -7.67 -3.00
N GLY A 43 -8.56 -8.77 -3.02
CA GLY A 43 -8.69 -9.86 -4.00
C GLY A 43 -8.00 -9.63 -5.35
N SER A 44 -7.34 -8.48 -5.56
CA SER A 44 -6.68 -8.18 -6.84
C SER A 44 -5.48 -9.08 -7.14
N ALA A 45 -5.19 -9.27 -8.43
CA ALA A 45 -3.92 -9.81 -8.91
C ALA A 45 -2.89 -8.69 -9.11
N LEU A 46 -1.76 -8.79 -8.39
CA LEU A 46 -0.58 -7.95 -8.56
C LEU A 46 0.41 -8.68 -9.45
N HIS A 47 0.71 -8.10 -10.60
CA HIS A 47 1.67 -8.69 -11.53
C HIS A 47 3.07 -8.26 -11.13
N VAL A 48 3.98 -9.23 -11.21
CA VAL A 48 5.40 -9.05 -10.86
C VAL A 48 6.26 -9.35 -12.07
N ARG A 49 7.21 -8.44 -12.31
CA ARG A 49 8.23 -8.56 -13.35
C ARG A 49 9.62 -8.41 -12.76
N PHE A 50 10.51 -9.32 -13.12
CA PHE A 50 11.94 -9.20 -12.81
C PHE A 50 12.65 -8.41 -13.90
N MET A 51 13.46 -7.42 -13.49
CA MET A 51 14.29 -6.58 -14.34
C MET A 51 15.77 -6.97 -14.17
N GLY A 52 16.06 -8.27 -14.27
CA GLY A 52 17.39 -8.85 -14.01
C GLY A 52 17.35 -9.91 -12.91
N GLY A 53 18.46 -10.05 -12.20
CA GLY A 53 18.64 -11.05 -11.14
C GLY A 53 18.91 -12.46 -11.67
N THR A 54 19.69 -13.20 -10.90
CA THR A 54 19.97 -14.63 -11.08
C THR A 54 18.74 -15.48 -10.76
N ALA A 55 18.73 -16.73 -11.20
CA ALA A 55 17.65 -17.67 -10.90
C ALA A 55 17.44 -17.87 -9.39
N ALA A 56 18.53 -17.85 -8.61
CA ALA A 56 18.47 -18.00 -7.15
C ALA A 56 17.83 -16.77 -6.48
N GLU A 57 18.23 -15.56 -6.90
CA GLU A 57 17.66 -14.32 -6.38
C GLU A 57 16.16 -14.23 -6.66
N GLN A 58 15.75 -14.53 -7.90
CA GLN A 58 14.33 -14.55 -8.26
C GLN A 58 13.56 -15.66 -7.55
N ALA A 59 14.16 -16.82 -7.28
CA ALA A 59 13.52 -17.90 -6.52
C ALA A 59 13.24 -17.47 -5.07
N LYS A 60 14.21 -16.80 -4.44
CA LYS A 60 14.06 -16.26 -3.08
C LYS A 60 12.95 -15.20 -3.01
N ALA A 61 12.91 -14.31 -4.00
CA ALA A 61 11.85 -13.30 -4.08
C ALA A 61 10.45 -13.93 -4.22
N ARG A 62 10.30 -14.97 -5.04
CA ARG A 62 9.03 -15.71 -5.18
C ARG A 62 8.61 -16.39 -3.87
N GLU A 63 9.56 -17.06 -3.20
CA GLU A 63 9.32 -17.74 -1.94
C GLU A 63 8.77 -16.78 -0.89
N GLN A 64 9.45 -15.66 -0.65
CA GLN A 64 9.10 -14.71 0.40
C GLN A 64 7.86 -13.86 0.07
N ALA A 65 7.60 -13.57 -1.21
CA ALA A 65 6.31 -13.03 -1.64
C ALA A 65 5.15 -14.02 -1.36
N GLY A 66 5.41 -15.32 -1.48
CA GLY A 66 4.45 -16.39 -1.20
C GLY A 66 3.94 -16.34 0.23
N TRP A 67 4.79 -16.00 1.21
CA TRP A 67 4.41 -15.88 2.62
C TRP A 67 3.26 -14.89 2.83
N TRP A 68 3.26 -13.77 2.11
CA TRP A 68 2.17 -12.80 2.15
C TRP A 68 0.92 -13.32 1.44
N SER A 69 1.08 -13.96 0.28
CA SER A 69 -0.05 -14.52 -0.49
C SER A 69 -0.81 -15.62 0.26
N GLU A 70 -0.15 -16.30 1.20
CA GLU A 70 -0.78 -17.31 2.06
C GLU A 70 -1.75 -16.70 3.07
N VAL A 71 -1.59 -15.44 3.44
CA VAL A 71 -2.37 -14.79 4.52
C VAL A 71 -3.25 -13.64 4.03
N ALA A 72 -2.74 -12.84 3.10
CA ALA A 72 -3.46 -11.73 2.46
C ALA A 72 -4.36 -12.25 1.34
N ASN A 73 -5.51 -11.62 1.15
CA ASN A 73 -6.36 -11.86 -0.01
C ASN A 73 -5.88 -11.04 -1.21
N LEU A 74 -4.66 -11.31 -1.65
CA LEU A 74 -4.06 -10.76 -2.87
C LEU A 74 -3.39 -11.91 -3.62
N LYS A 75 -3.39 -11.85 -4.94
CA LYS A 75 -2.63 -12.79 -5.77
C LYS A 75 -1.35 -12.09 -6.22
N ILE A 76 -0.21 -12.73 -6.04
CA ILE A 76 1.08 -12.22 -6.53
C ILE A 76 1.50 -13.07 -7.72
N GLU A 77 1.40 -12.51 -8.92
CA GLU A 77 1.57 -13.23 -10.18
C GLU A 77 2.89 -12.88 -10.86
N PHE A 78 3.86 -13.78 -10.77
CA PHE A 78 5.14 -13.65 -11.46
C PHE A 78 5.02 -14.04 -12.93
N ASN A 79 4.40 -13.17 -13.73
CA ASN A 79 4.08 -13.44 -15.14
C ASN A 79 4.89 -12.57 -16.13
N ASN A 80 5.79 -11.72 -15.64
CA ASN A 80 6.60 -10.82 -16.47
C ASN A 80 5.77 -9.88 -17.36
N ALA A 81 4.57 -9.49 -16.92
CA ALA A 81 3.73 -8.55 -17.66
C ALA A 81 4.49 -7.23 -17.91
N PRO A 82 4.40 -6.65 -19.12
CA PRO A 82 5.12 -5.41 -19.44
C PRO A 82 4.62 -4.21 -18.62
N ASN A 83 3.36 -4.25 -18.19
CA ASN A 83 2.71 -3.27 -17.32
C ASN A 83 2.61 -3.74 -15.86
N ALA A 84 3.45 -4.67 -15.42
CA ALA A 84 3.42 -5.20 -14.06
C ALA A 84 3.51 -4.09 -13.01
N GLU A 85 2.66 -4.16 -11.98
CA GLU A 85 2.65 -3.20 -10.88
C GLU A 85 3.96 -3.23 -10.12
N ILE A 86 4.47 -4.43 -9.83
CA ILE A 86 5.70 -4.63 -9.08
C ILE A 86 6.82 -5.02 -10.06
N ARG A 87 7.86 -4.19 -10.14
CA ARG A 87 9.00 -4.38 -11.05
C ARG A 87 10.29 -4.40 -10.24
N ILE A 88 10.94 -5.56 -10.19
CA ILE A 88 12.02 -5.86 -9.23
C ILE A 88 13.37 -5.82 -9.94
N ALA A 89 14.24 -4.90 -9.52
CA ALA A 89 15.66 -4.90 -9.85
C ALA A 89 16.49 -5.61 -8.76
N PHE A 90 17.74 -5.94 -9.08
CA PHE A 90 18.70 -6.59 -8.18
C PHE A 90 20.06 -5.86 -8.24
N ASP A 91 20.02 -4.54 -8.12
CA ASP A 91 21.22 -3.71 -8.10
C ASP A 91 21.80 -3.65 -6.68
N SER A 92 22.92 -4.32 -6.47
CA SER A 92 23.60 -4.37 -5.16
C SER A 92 24.19 -3.02 -4.72
N SER A 93 24.28 -2.05 -5.62
CA SER A 93 24.71 -0.69 -5.32
C SER A 93 23.57 0.25 -4.93
N ASP A 94 22.31 -0.16 -5.12
CA ASP A 94 21.11 0.65 -4.86
C ASP A 94 20.30 0.16 -3.64
N GLY A 95 20.93 -0.58 -2.73
CA GLY A 95 20.33 -1.06 -1.47
C GLY A 95 19.11 -1.96 -1.67
N ALA A 96 18.26 -2.11 -0.66
CA ALA A 96 16.96 -2.79 -0.79
C ALA A 96 15.85 -1.79 -0.48
N TRP A 97 14.83 -1.72 -1.33
CA TRP A 97 13.74 -0.77 -1.20
C TRP A 97 12.51 -1.16 -2.01
N SER A 98 11.37 -0.59 -1.65
CA SER A 98 10.15 -0.63 -2.46
C SER A 98 9.37 0.68 -2.38
N TYR A 99 8.55 0.95 -3.40
CA TYR A 99 7.47 1.94 -3.27
C TYR A 99 6.32 1.34 -2.48
N VAL A 100 5.63 2.20 -1.72
CA VAL A 100 4.58 1.76 -0.81
C VAL A 100 3.25 1.55 -1.54
N GLY A 101 2.82 0.29 -1.65
CA GLY A 101 1.50 -0.06 -2.13
C GLY A 101 1.21 0.49 -3.52
N THR A 102 0.06 1.15 -3.68
CA THR A 102 -0.39 1.69 -4.97
C THR A 102 0.50 2.78 -5.57
N ASP A 103 1.50 3.28 -4.85
CA ASP A 103 2.47 4.22 -5.43
C ASP A 103 3.28 3.60 -6.57
N CYS A 104 3.45 2.28 -6.57
CA CYS A 104 4.03 1.50 -7.67
C CYS A 104 3.40 1.85 -9.03
N ARG A 105 2.10 2.21 -9.07
CA ARG A 105 1.37 2.60 -10.28
C ARG A 105 1.82 3.93 -10.88
N SER A 106 2.41 4.81 -10.06
CA SER A 106 2.84 6.15 -10.48
C SER A 106 4.25 6.16 -11.08
N ILE A 107 4.91 5.00 -11.12
CA ILE A 107 6.28 4.86 -11.60
C ILE A 107 6.27 4.42 -13.06
N ALA A 108 7.15 5.00 -13.88
CA ALA A 108 7.28 4.66 -15.28
C ALA A 108 7.56 3.15 -15.48
N LEU A 109 7.01 2.58 -16.57
CA LEU A 109 7.00 1.13 -16.80
C LEU A 109 8.40 0.53 -17.08
N ASP A 110 9.34 1.36 -17.51
CA ASP A 110 10.75 1.02 -17.73
C ASP A 110 11.62 1.19 -16.48
N GLN A 111 11.04 1.60 -15.35
CA GLN A 111 11.74 1.81 -14.09
C GLN A 111 11.29 0.77 -13.03
N PRO A 112 12.20 0.32 -12.14
CA PRO A 112 11.85 -0.57 -11.05
C PRO A 112 10.95 0.12 -10.03
N THR A 113 10.06 -0.64 -9.40
CA THR A 113 9.28 -0.23 -8.22
C THR A 113 9.76 -0.89 -6.94
N MET A 114 10.73 -1.80 -7.05
CA MET A 114 11.39 -2.47 -5.96
C MET A 114 12.83 -2.78 -6.40
N ASN A 115 13.77 -2.70 -5.47
CA ASN A 115 15.12 -3.23 -5.65
C ASN A 115 15.46 -4.17 -4.50
N LEU A 116 16.07 -5.30 -4.82
CA LEU A 116 16.56 -6.27 -3.87
C LEU A 116 18.09 -6.36 -4.03
N GLY A 117 18.81 -5.33 -3.59
CA GLY A 117 20.28 -5.27 -3.68
C GLY A 117 20.99 -6.25 -2.72
N PHE A 118 20.26 -6.82 -1.78
CA PHE A 118 20.66 -7.96 -0.95
C PHE A 118 19.41 -8.77 -0.58
N LEU A 119 19.60 -10.05 -0.23
CA LEU A 119 18.51 -11.01 0.03
C LEU A 119 18.72 -11.79 1.32
N ASP A 120 19.54 -11.25 2.22
CA ASP A 120 19.84 -11.87 3.51
C ASP A 120 18.55 -11.88 4.38
N GLY A 121 18.34 -12.96 5.13
CA GLY A 121 17.21 -13.12 6.05
C GLY A 121 15.83 -12.91 5.40
N GLY A 122 15.03 -12.02 5.99
CA GLY A 122 13.66 -11.69 5.60
C GLY A 122 13.52 -10.54 4.60
N THR A 123 14.63 -10.07 3.99
CA THR A 123 14.66 -8.82 3.21
C THR A 123 13.59 -8.78 2.11
N SER A 124 13.43 -9.84 1.32
CA SER A 124 12.43 -9.81 0.25
C SER A 124 11.00 -9.77 0.81
N ALA A 125 10.71 -10.50 1.89
CA ALA A 125 9.42 -10.42 2.56
C ALA A 125 9.13 -9.00 3.07
N HIS A 126 10.14 -8.32 3.61
CA HIS A 126 10.05 -6.92 4.05
C HIS A 126 9.66 -6.01 2.88
N GLU A 127 10.39 -6.07 1.77
CA GLU A 127 10.11 -5.22 0.60
C GLU A 127 8.75 -5.53 -0.03
N PHE A 128 8.33 -6.79 -0.06
CA PHE A 128 6.96 -7.12 -0.45
C PHE A 128 5.94 -6.55 0.52
N GLY A 129 6.21 -6.49 1.83
CA GLY A 129 5.37 -5.81 2.79
C GLY A 129 5.11 -4.35 2.39
N HIS A 130 6.16 -3.61 2.02
CA HIS A 130 6.04 -2.26 1.46
C HIS A 130 5.22 -2.22 0.17
N ALA A 131 5.52 -3.09 -0.79
CA ALA A 131 4.77 -3.18 -2.04
C ALA A 131 3.28 -3.52 -1.81
N LEU A 132 2.92 -4.13 -0.68
CA LEU A 132 1.54 -4.39 -0.26
C LEU A 132 0.92 -3.26 0.57
N GLY A 133 1.68 -2.20 0.85
CA GLY A 133 1.22 -0.99 1.54
C GLY A 133 1.52 -0.97 3.04
N LEU A 134 2.42 -1.81 3.54
CA LEU A 134 2.92 -1.73 4.91
C LEU A 134 4.05 -0.68 5.01
N ALA A 135 4.20 -0.11 6.19
CA ALA A 135 5.32 0.76 6.54
C ALA A 135 6.08 0.18 7.74
N HIS A 136 7.23 0.77 8.03
CA HIS A 136 8.14 0.30 9.07
C HIS A 136 7.56 0.25 10.48
N GLU A 137 7.82 -0.84 11.19
CA GLU A 137 7.37 -1.02 12.57
C GLU A 137 8.10 -0.09 13.55
N HIS A 138 9.37 0.29 13.29
CA HIS A 138 10.09 1.26 14.14
C HIS A 138 9.53 2.68 14.07
N GLN A 139 8.71 2.98 13.06
CA GLN A 139 8.03 4.26 12.93
C GLN A 139 6.68 4.28 13.66
N ASN A 140 6.36 3.22 14.42
CA ASN A 140 5.10 3.08 15.15
C ASN A 140 4.98 4.21 16.18
N PRO A 141 3.85 4.95 16.21
CA PRO A 141 3.65 6.05 17.16
C PRO A 141 3.77 5.62 18.62
N ALA A 142 3.53 4.34 18.92
CA ALA A 142 3.71 3.75 20.24
C ALA A 142 5.17 3.78 20.73
N GLY A 143 6.12 3.97 19.81
CA GLY A 143 7.55 3.88 20.08
C GLY A 143 8.02 2.44 20.19
N GLY A 144 9.17 2.26 20.83
CA GLY A 144 9.86 0.98 20.98
C GLY A 144 11.38 1.20 21.06
N ILE A 145 11.88 2.18 20.29
CA ILE A 145 13.32 2.48 20.20
C ILE A 145 13.63 3.87 20.74
N GLN A 146 14.65 3.95 21.59
CA GLN A 146 15.22 5.19 22.12
C GLN A 146 16.44 5.58 21.28
N TRP A 147 16.20 6.29 20.18
CA TRP A 147 17.24 6.61 19.20
C TRP A 147 18.34 7.50 19.77
N ASN A 148 19.60 7.13 19.50
CA ASN A 148 20.68 8.09 19.45
C ASN A 148 20.74 8.67 18.03
N GLU A 149 19.97 9.72 17.78
CA GLU A 149 19.76 10.27 16.43
C GLU A 149 21.06 10.66 15.73
N GLU A 150 22.03 11.22 16.46
CA GLU A 150 23.33 11.61 15.91
C GLU A 150 24.10 10.39 15.39
N VAL A 151 24.10 9.29 16.14
CA VAL A 151 24.72 8.04 15.70
C VAL A 151 23.99 7.49 14.48
N VAL A 152 22.65 7.46 14.48
CA VAL A 152 21.86 6.97 13.35
C VAL A 152 22.18 7.77 12.08
N ILE A 153 22.10 9.11 12.14
CA ILE A 153 22.41 9.99 11.00
C ILE A 153 23.84 9.77 10.51
N ARG A 154 24.81 9.69 11.43
CA ARG A 154 26.22 9.48 11.08
C ARG A 154 26.47 8.13 10.43
N GLU A 155 25.85 7.05 10.91
CA GLU A 155 26.06 5.72 10.35
C GLU A 155 25.35 5.56 8.98
N MET A 156 24.16 6.12 8.81
CA MET A 156 23.42 6.06 7.55
C MET A 156 24.02 6.91 6.43
N ALA A 157 24.80 7.94 6.76
CA ALA A 157 25.59 8.71 5.79
C ALA A 157 26.76 7.92 5.18
N LYS A 158 27.06 6.72 5.68
CA LYS A 158 28.16 5.89 5.19
C LYS A 158 27.65 4.80 4.25
N SER A 159 28.58 4.17 3.53
CA SER A 159 28.33 2.94 2.75
C SER A 159 27.68 1.86 3.62
N PRO A 160 26.69 1.10 3.10
CA PRO A 160 26.22 1.12 1.71
C PRO A 160 25.13 2.16 1.39
N ASN A 161 24.58 2.86 2.39
CA ASN A 161 23.37 3.66 2.23
C ASN A 161 23.62 5.07 1.67
N PHE A 162 24.66 5.74 2.16
CA PHE A 162 25.04 7.12 1.75
C PHE A 162 23.88 8.14 1.85
N TRP A 163 23.00 7.99 2.83
CA TRP A 163 21.84 8.86 2.98
C TRP A 163 22.21 10.22 3.57
N ASP A 164 21.52 11.26 3.10
CA ASP A 164 21.50 12.53 3.81
C ASP A 164 20.66 12.45 5.10
N GLU A 165 20.75 13.50 5.92
CA GLU A 165 20.01 13.59 7.17
C GLU A 165 18.50 13.55 6.95
N GLN A 166 18.00 14.19 5.89
CA GLN A 166 16.57 14.25 5.61
C GLN A 166 16.00 12.85 5.32
N THR A 167 16.70 12.08 4.50
CA THR A 167 16.37 10.70 4.15
C THR A 167 16.43 9.81 5.39
N THR A 168 17.49 9.94 6.20
CA THR A 168 17.63 9.19 7.46
C THR A 168 16.50 9.51 8.44
N ARG A 169 16.18 10.80 8.61
CA ARG A 169 15.08 11.21 9.47
C ARG A 169 13.77 10.65 8.97
N HIS A 170 13.52 10.70 7.68
CA HIS A 170 12.28 10.20 7.10
C HIS A 170 12.11 8.69 7.28
N ASN A 171 13.13 7.90 6.92
CA ASN A 171 13.03 6.44 6.89
C ASN A 171 13.19 5.79 8.28
N ILE A 172 13.92 6.42 9.22
CA ILE A 172 14.23 5.81 10.52
C ILE A 172 13.64 6.59 11.69
N LEU A 173 13.91 7.90 11.77
CA LEU A 173 13.69 8.64 13.02
C LEU A 173 12.27 9.17 13.17
N ARG A 174 11.60 9.53 12.07
CA ARG A 174 10.23 10.03 12.08
C ARG A 174 9.27 8.90 12.41
N ARG A 175 8.31 9.18 13.30
CA ARG A 175 7.18 8.30 13.59
C ARG A 175 5.94 8.82 12.88
N TYR A 176 5.08 7.91 12.43
CA TYR A 176 3.77 8.29 11.89
C TYR A 176 2.88 8.84 13.00
N SER A 177 1.93 9.73 12.66
CA SER A 177 0.86 10.08 13.60
C SER A 177 -0.25 9.02 13.58
N ALA A 178 -0.93 8.82 14.71
CA ALA A 178 -1.91 7.73 14.87
C ALA A 178 -3.13 7.84 13.93
N ASP A 179 -3.40 9.02 13.38
CA ASP A 179 -4.46 9.31 12.40
C ASP A 179 -4.04 9.04 10.95
N GLN A 180 -2.76 8.80 10.67
CA GLN A 180 -2.24 8.53 9.32
C GLN A 180 -2.22 7.03 8.95
N ILE A 181 -2.50 6.15 9.92
CA ILE A 181 -2.17 4.72 9.82
C ILE A 181 -3.31 3.79 10.28
N ASN A 182 -3.38 2.62 9.66
CA ASN A 182 -4.07 1.43 10.20
C ASN A 182 -3.04 0.56 10.94
N GLY A 183 -3.36 -0.04 12.12
CA GLY A 183 -2.39 -0.87 12.87
C GLY A 183 -2.79 -1.57 14.19
N THR A 184 -1.80 -2.27 14.78
CA THR A 184 -1.72 -3.00 16.08
C THR A 184 -0.62 -2.54 17.12
N SER A 185 -0.36 -3.19 18.25
CA SER A 185 0.78 -2.79 19.14
C SER A 185 2.15 -2.92 18.46
N PHE A 186 3.19 -2.22 18.99
CA PHE A 186 4.58 -2.42 18.53
C PHE A 186 4.96 -3.90 18.59
N ASP A 187 5.54 -4.41 17.51
CA ASP A 187 5.95 -5.80 17.38
C ASP A 187 7.44 -5.94 17.10
N ALA A 188 8.18 -6.44 18.08
CA ALA A 188 9.62 -6.67 17.98
C ALA A 188 9.98 -7.81 17.00
N GLU A 189 9.03 -8.70 16.71
CA GLU A 189 9.20 -9.84 15.81
C GLU A 189 8.70 -9.55 14.39
N SER A 190 8.15 -8.36 14.13
CA SER A 190 7.61 -8.01 12.82
C SER A 190 8.69 -8.06 11.74
N ILE A 191 8.34 -8.67 10.61
CA ILE A 191 9.18 -8.62 9.41
C ILE A 191 9.42 -7.17 8.97
N MET A 192 8.51 -6.25 9.30
CA MET A 192 8.59 -4.82 8.97
C MET A 192 9.45 -4.02 9.97
N LEU A 193 10.07 -4.68 10.96
CA LEU A 193 11.03 -4.05 11.86
C LEU A 193 12.46 -4.24 11.34
N TYR A 194 13.16 -3.13 11.11
CA TYR A 194 14.58 -3.20 10.77
C TYR A 194 15.45 -3.64 11.94
N PHE A 195 16.54 -4.32 11.60
CA PHE A 195 17.65 -4.53 12.50
C PHE A 195 18.41 -3.22 12.74
N PHE A 196 18.57 -2.87 14.01
CA PHE A 196 19.34 -1.75 14.47
C PHE A 196 20.21 -2.19 15.64
N PRO A 197 21.54 -1.98 15.57
CA PRO A 197 22.43 -2.41 16.63
C PRO A 197 22.20 -1.57 17.90
N ALA A 198 22.44 -2.18 19.06
CA ALA A 198 22.32 -1.54 20.37
C ALA A 198 23.08 -0.20 20.46
N SER A 199 24.21 -0.07 19.77
CA SER A 199 25.03 1.14 19.73
C SER A 199 24.33 2.35 19.09
N TRP A 200 23.21 2.17 18.39
CA TRP A 200 22.41 3.24 17.79
C TRP A 200 21.31 3.76 18.71
N THR A 201 21.23 3.22 19.93
CA THR A 201 20.19 3.54 20.90
C THR A 201 20.78 4.11 22.19
N LEU A 202 20.03 4.95 22.89
CA LEU A 202 20.45 5.58 24.14
C LEU A 202 20.45 4.59 25.31
N ASN A 203 19.63 3.55 25.24
CA ASN A 203 19.47 2.54 26.28
C ASN A 203 20.27 1.25 26.02
N GLY A 204 21.03 1.19 24.92
CA GLY A 204 21.83 0.00 24.56
C GLY A 204 20.99 -1.22 24.17
N ALA A 205 19.73 -1.02 23.76
CA ALA A 205 18.85 -2.09 23.30
C ALA A 205 18.65 -1.99 21.78
N GLY A 206 19.23 -2.93 21.04
CA GLY A 206 19.01 -3.05 19.59
C GLY A 206 17.73 -3.81 19.27
N THR A 207 17.44 -3.92 17.98
CA THR A 207 16.44 -4.86 17.45
C THR A 207 17.13 -6.10 16.88
N GLN A 208 16.37 -7.12 16.52
CA GLN A 208 16.87 -8.36 15.92
C GLN A 208 16.53 -8.42 14.43
N GLU A 209 17.26 -9.24 13.67
CA GLU A 209 16.89 -9.57 12.30
C GLU A 209 15.72 -10.57 12.34
N ASN A 210 14.60 -10.19 11.75
CA ASN A 210 13.44 -11.05 11.61
C ASN A 210 13.43 -11.67 10.20
N ASP A 211 13.33 -12.99 10.12
CA ASP A 211 13.42 -13.76 8.88
C ASP A 211 12.10 -14.44 8.49
N THR A 212 11.04 -14.23 9.26
CA THR A 212 9.69 -14.78 9.03
C THR A 212 8.61 -13.76 9.37
N LEU A 213 7.40 -13.95 8.83
CA LEU A 213 6.24 -13.13 9.20
C LEU A 213 5.79 -13.45 10.63
N SER A 214 5.72 -12.41 11.47
CA SER A 214 5.23 -12.55 12.84
C SER A 214 3.73 -12.92 12.87
N GLN A 215 3.23 -13.31 14.05
CA GLN A 215 1.79 -13.51 14.21
C GLN A 215 1.01 -12.22 13.95
N LEU A 216 1.56 -11.08 14.34
CA LEU A 216 0.90 -9.78 14.19
C LEU A 216 0.91 -9.29 12.75
N ASP A 217 1.99 -9.52 12.01
CA ASP A 217 2.08 -9.25 10.57
C ASP A 217 0.93 -9.96 9.83
N LYS A 218 0.77 -11.26 10.10
CA LYS A 218 -0.28 -12.10 9.50
C LYS A 218 -1.68 -11.63 9.87
N GLN A 219 -1.91 -11.28 11.14
CA GLN A 219 -3.20 -10.78 11.59
C GLN A 219 -3.54 -9.42 10.98
N PHE A 220 -2.56 -8.53 10.89
CA PHE A 220 -2.76 -7.18 10.38
C PHE A 220 -3.06 -7.19 8.88
N ILE A 221 -2.26 -7.91 8.08
CA ILE A 221 -2.45 -7.98 6.62
C ILE A 221 -3.75 -8.70 6.24
N ALA A 222 -4.18 -9.69 7.02
CA ALA A 222 -5.45 -10.40 6.83
C ALA A 222 -6.66 -9.66 7.45
N GLY A 223 -6.42 -8.54 8.14
CA GLY A 223 -7.44 -7.79 8.86
C GLY A 223 -8.37 -7.01 7.93
N ALA A 224 -9.54 -6.63 8.45
CA ALA A 224 -10.59 -5.94 7.70
C ALA A 224 -10.18 -4.58 7.07
N LYS A 225 -9.04 -4.03 7.48
CA LYS A 225 -8.49 -2.76 6.98
C LYS A 225 -7.43 -2.93 5.88
N MET A 226 -7.05 -4.17 5.60
CA MET A 226 -6.05 -4.57 4.63
C MET A 226 -6.69 -5.55 3.64
N TYR A 227 -6.32 -6.84 3.68
CA TYR A 227 -6.71 -7.83 2.67
C TYR A 227 -7.39 -9.06 3.28
N PRO A 228 -8.61 -8.93 3.84
CA PRO A 228 -9.32 -10.06 4.44
C PRO A 228 -9.79 -11.07 3.39
N LYS A 229 -9.51 -12.36 3.62
CA LYS A 229 -9.96 -13.49 2.76
C LYS A 229 -11.49 -13.62 2.67
N THR A 230 -12.20 -13.17 3.70
CA THR A 230 -13.67 -13.17 3.75
C THR A 230 -14.28 -11.82 3.37
N GLY A 231 -13.47 -10.84 2.96
CA GLY A 231 -13.98 -9.54 2.51
C GLY A 231 -14.41 -9.57 1.05
N ASN A 232 -15.18 -8.55 0.65
CA ASN A 232 -15.59 -8.38 -0.75
C ASN A 232 -14.35 -8.31 -1.64
N THR A 233 -14.44 -8.94 -2.81
CA THR A 233 -13.39 -8.95 -3.82
C THR A 233 -13.93 -8.45 -5.15
N VAL A 234 -13.03 -8.24 -6.10
CA VAL A 234 -13.37 -7.93 -7.49
C VAL A 234 -14.31 -8.98 -8.11
N SER A 235 -14.18 -10.26 -7.72
CA SER A 235 -15.07 -11.31 -8.24
C SER A 235 -16.48 -11.23 -7.68
N ASP A 236 -16.66 -10.64 -6.50
CA ASP A 236 -17.97 -10.44 -5.84
C ASP A 236 -18.55 -9.05 -6.13
N ALA A 237 -17.87 -8.26 -6.97
CA ALA A 237 -18.27 -6.89 -7.26
C ALA A 237 -19.67 -6.83 -7.89
N VAL A 238 -20.50 -5.93 -7.38
CA VAL A 238 -21.89 -5.78 -7.83
C VAL A 238 -21.91 -5.24 -9.26
N GLU A 239 -22.59 -5.95 -10.16
CA GLU A 239 -22.69 -5.53 -11.56
C GLU A 239 -23.62 -4.31 -11.72
N LEU A 240 -23.10 -3.24 -12.34
CA LEU A 240 -23.85 -2.06 -12.72
C LEU A 240 -24.20 -2.13 -14.22
N LYS A 241 -25.49 -2.17 -14.52
CA LYS A 241 -25.98 -2.06 -15.89
C LYS A 241 -25.82 -0.63 -16.40
N VAL A 242 -25.00 -0.44 -17.43
CA VAL A 242 -24.85 0.84 -18.13
C VAL A 242 -26.22 1.31 -18.62
N ASN A 243 -26.56 2.58 -18.34
CA ASN A 243 -27.85 3.20 -18.69
C ASN A 243 -29.08 2.54 -18.04
N ALA A 244 -28.92 1.88 -16.89
CA ALA A 244 -30.06 1.41 -16.09
C ALA A 244 -31.06 2.55 -15.82
N GLN A 245 -32.36 2.26 -15.84
CA GLN A 245 -33.36 3.28 -15.52
C GLN A 245 -33.21 3.77 -14.06
N ARG A 246 -33.10 2.82 -13.12
CA ARG A 246 -32.94 3.08 -11.68
C ARG A 246 -31.46 3.07 -11.28
N ARG A 247 -31.13 3.86 -10.25
CA ARG A 247 -29.82 3.83 -9.59
C ARG A 247 -29.74 2.59 -8.69
N THR A 248 -28.56 2.03 -8.52
CA THR A 248 -28.33 0.95 -7.55
C THR A 248 -28.20 1.58 -6.16
N SER A 249 -28.99 1.11 -5.19
CA SER A 249 -28.92 1.58 -3.80
C SER A 249 -27.93 0.72 -3.00
N ALA A 250 -27.17 1.36 -2.12
CA ALA A 250 -26.15 0.72 -1.29
C ALA A 250 -25.91 1.50 0.01
N SER A 251 -25.06 0.97 0.87
CA SER A 251 -24.69 1.61 2.13
C SER A 251 -23.30 1.19 2.58
N ILE A 252 -22.50 2.15 3.03
CA ILE A 252 -21.30 1.87 3.83
C ILE A 252 -21.78 1.49 5.23
N GLY A 253 -21.82 0.19 5.52
CA GLY A 253 -22.33 -0.42 6.74
C GLY A 253 -21.28 -0.67 7.82
N LYS A 254 -19.98 -0.64 7.48
CA LYS A 254 -18.86 -0.76 8.44
C LYS A 254 -17.79 0.30 8.20
N PHE A 255 -17.11 0.71 9.28
CA PHE A 255 -16.01 1.66 9.18
C PHE A 255 -14.87 1.09 8.35
N GLY A 256 -14.47 1.83 7.31
CA GLY A 256 -13.39 1.45 6.41
C GLY A 256 -13.81 0.41 5.37
N GLU A 257 -15.09 0.07 5.28
CA GLU A 257 -15.66 -0.74 4.21
C GLU A 257 -15.48 -0.06 2.86
N GLU A 258 -15.27 -0.89 1.85
CA GLU A 258 -15.21 -0.52 0.46
C GLU A 258 -16.21 -1.37 -0.31
N ASP A 259 -17.15 -0.71 -0.96
CA ASP A 259 -18.10 -1.34 -1.86
C ASP A 259 -17.47 -1.45 -3.25
N LEU A 260 -17.52 -2.66 -3.82
CA LEU A 260 -16.96 -2.94 -5.13
C LEU A 260 -18.08 -3.14 -6.15
N TYR A 261 -17.93 -2.48 -7.28
CA TYR A 261 -18.81 -2.61 -8.44
C TYR A 261 -18.02 -2.92 -9.70
N ARG A 262 -18.72 -3.48 -10.68
CA ARG A 262 -18.17 -3.70 -12.03
C ARG A 262 -19.18 -3.34 -13.11
N PHE A 263 -18.70 -2.92 -14.28
CA PHE A 263 -19.54 -2.74 -15.46
C PHE A 263 -18.74 -2.99 -16.74
N THR A 264 -19.45 -3.36 -17.80
CA THR A 264 -18.85 -3.52 -19.15
C THR A 264 -19.21 -2.34 -20.03
N ALA A 265 -18.19 -1.59 -20.49
CA ALA A 265 -18.32 -0.65 -21.58
C ALA A 265 -18.35 -1.43 -22.90
N LYS A 266 -19.53 -1.57 -23.52
CA LYS A 266 -19.67 -2.36 -24.77
C LYS A 266 -19.10 -1.67 -26.01
N LYS A 267 -18.90 -0.36 -25.93
CA LYS A 267 -18.44 0.50 -27.03
C LYS A 267 -17.61 1.64 -26.45
N ASP A 268 -16.67 2.11 -27.23
CA ASP A 268 -15.93 3.33 -26.95
C ASP A 268 -16.88 4.53 -26.78
N GLY A 269 -16.47 5.48 -25.95
CA GLY A 269 -17.14 6.76 -25.80
C GLY A 269 -17.07 7.28 -24.37
N ARG A 270 -17.83 8.36 -24.12
CA ARG A 270 -17.85 9.00 -22.82
C ARG A 270 -18.80 8.31 -21.87
N TYR A 271 -18.29 7.93 -20.70
CA TYR A 271 -19.07 7.36 -19.61
C TYR A 271 -19.05 8.28 -18.39
N VAL A 272 -20.16 8.28 -17.67
CA VAL A 272 -20.32 8.98 -16.40
C VAL A 272 -20.68 7.96 -15.34
N ILE A 273 -19.88 7.92 -14.28
CA ILE A 273 -20.15 7.18 -13.05
C ILE A 273 -20.38 8.21 -11.97
N ASP A 274 -21.54 8.19 -11.33
CA ASP A 274 -21.88 9.15 -10.29
C ASP A 274 -22.56 8.52 -9.09
N THR A 275 -22.28 9.07 -7.91
CA THR A 275 -22.93 8.73 -6.66
C THR A 275 -23.89 9.84 -6.22
N ARG A 276 -24.90 9.49 -5.41
CA ARG A 276 -25.84 10.43 -4.79
C ARG A 276 -26.30 9.90 -3.44
N GLY A 277 -26.50 10.81 -2.51
CA GLY A 277 -27.04 10.50 -1.19
C GLY A 277 -26.49 11.47 -0.14
N PRO A 278 -26.88 11.29 1.14
CA PRO A 278 -26.40 12.13 2.23
C PRO A 278 -24.96 11.80 2.66
N THR A 279 -24.36 10.75 2.11
CA THR A 279 -23.04 10.24 2.52
C THR A 279 -21.95 10.91 1.72
N ASP A 280 -20.85 11.24 2.39
CA ASP A 280 -19.63 11.78 1.78
C ASP A 280 -18.79 10.64 1.17
N ILE A 281 -18.79 10.56 -0.15
CA ILE A 281 -18.35 9.39 -0.92
C ILE A 281 -17.12 9.70 -1.76
N VAL A 282 -16.07 8.89 -1.59
CA VAL A 282 -14.92 8.83 -2.49
C VAL A 282 -15.06 7.64 -3.43
N MET A 283 -14.80 7.85 -4.71
CA MET A 283 -14.91 6.85 -5.76
C MET A 283 -13.63 6.76 -6.58
N LYS A 284 -13.23 5.53 -6.91
CA LYS A 284 -12.14 5.24 -7.84
C LYS A 284 -12.64 4.39 -9.00
N LEU A 285 -12.18 4.67 -10.21
CA LEU A 285 -12.44 3.93 -11.43
C LEU A 285 -11.18 3.22 -11.90
N PHE A 286 -11.29 1.93 -12.22
CA PHE A 286 -10.21 1.10 -12.71
C PHE A 286 -10.57 0.41 -14.03
N GLY A 287 -9.55 0.10 -14.85
CA GLY A 287 -9.68 -0.69 -16.06
C GLY A 287 -8.86 -0.16 -17.24
N PRO A 288 -9.19 -0.59 -18.47
CA PRO A 288 -10.07 -1.72 -18.77
C PRO A 288 -9.40 -3.07 -18.42
N ASN A 289 -10.21 -4.06 -18.03
CA ASN A 289 -9.84 -5.46 -17.79
C ASN A 289 -8.73 -5.69 -16.75
N ASN A 290 -8.47 -4.69 -15.91
CA ASN A 290 -7.43 -4.71 -14.90
C ASN A 290 -7.90 -3.87 -13.70
N GLU A 291 -8.12 -4.53 -12.56
CA GLU A 291 -8.61 -3.95 -11.30
C GLU A 291 -7.57 -3.08 -10.57
N THR A 292 -6.31 -3.14 -10.98
CA THR A 292 -5.21 -2.35 -10.42
C THR A 292 -4.88 -1.12 -11.27
N SER A 293 -5.37 -1.03 -12.50
CA SER A 293 -5.15 0.10 -13.40
C SER A 293 -6.09 1.26 -13.05
N LEU A 294 -5.66 2.17 -12.17
CA LEU A 294 -6.45 3.36 -11.78
C LEU A 294 -6.53 4.35 -12.94
N LEU A 295 -7.76 4.71 -13.32
CA LEU A 295 -8.04 5.68 -14.38
C LEU A 295 -8.44 7.04 -13.84
N ALA A 296 -9.24 7.06 -12.77
CA ALA A 296 -9.72 8.29 -12.15
C ALA A 296 -10.11 8.07 -10.69
N GLU A 297 -10.01 9.12 -9.88
CA GLU A 297 -10.50 9.20 -8.51
C GLU A 297 -11.23 10.54 -8.34
N ASP A 298 -12.33 10.53 -7.60
CA ASP A 298 -13.13 11.72 -7.31
C ASP A 298 -13.84 11.59 -5.96
N ASP A 299 -14.04 12.69 -5.24
CA ASP A 299 -14.73 12.74 -3.94
C ASP A 299 -15.90 13.74 -3.88
N ASP A 300 -15.79 14.93 -4.47
CA ASP A 300 -16.80 15.97 -4.30
C ASP A 300 -17.26 16.70 -5.58
N SER A 301 -16.83 16.25 -6.77
CA SER A 301 -17.19 16.92 -8.04
C SER A 301 -18.65 16.73 -8.46
N GLY A 302 -19.43 15.92 -7.73
CA GLY A 302 -20.83 15.62 -8.01
C GLY A 302 -21.81 16.54 -7.28
N THR A 303 -22.97 15.98 -6.92
CA THR A 303 -23.98 16.72 -6.14
C THR A 303 -23.67 16.58 -4.65
N ASP A 304 -23.57 17.71 -3.95
CA ASP A 304 -23.19 17.77 -2.53
C ASP A 304 -21.79 17.18 -2.31
N LEU A 305 -21.66 16.16 -1.45
CA LEU A 305 -20.39 15.49 -1.11
C LEU A 305 -20.24 14.14 -1.84
N ASN A 306 -20.77 14.04 -3.06
CA ASN A 306 -20.75 12.78 -3.81
C ASN A 306 -19.79 12.86 -4.99
N ALA A 307 -19.10 11.75 -5.24
CA ALA A 307 -18.22 11.60 -6.39
C ALA A 307 -18.95 11.54 -7.74
N HIS A 308 -18.33 12.15 -8.75
CA HIS A 308 -18.72 12.16 -10.15
C HIS A 308 -17.49 12.03 -11.07
N ILE A 309 -17.35 10.88 -11.72
CA ILE A 309 -16.28 10.61 -12.70
C ILE A 309 -16.88 10.63 -14.10
N ALA A 310 -16.34 11.49 -14.98
CA ALA A 310 -16.63 11.48 -16.41
C ALA A 310 -15.34 11.20 -17.19
N ALA A 311 -15.31 10.08 -17.92
CA ALA A 311 -14.12 9.62 -18.62
C ALA A 311 -14.46 9.08 -20.03
N ASP A 312 -13.53 9.27 -20.96
CA ASP A 312 -13.58 8.63 -22.28
C ASP A 312 -12.99 7.23 -22.14
N LEU A 313 -13.84 6.22 -22.30
CA LEU A 313 -13.51 4.81 -22.10
C LEU A 313 -13.54 4.07 -23.43
N ILE A 314 -12.64 3.11 -23.59
CA ILE A 314 -12.72 2.12 -24.67
C ILE A 314 -13.58 0.93 -24.25
N ALA A 315 -13.93 0.05 -25.19
CA ALA A 315 -14.65 -1.17 -24.87
C ALA A 315 -13.84 -2.07 -23.93
N GLY A 316 -14.49 -2.58 -22.87
CA GLY A 316 -13.85 -3.44 -21.88
C GLY A 316 -14.61 -3.49 -20.55
N ASP A 317 -14.07 -4.25 -19.61
CA ASP A 317 -14.59 -4.37 -18.25
C ASP A 317 -13.92 -3.36 -17.31
N TYR A 318 -14.72 -2.73 -16.45
CA TYR A 318 -14.28 -1.67 -15.55
C TYR A 318 -14.73 -1.97 -14.13
N PHE A 319 -13.95 -1.50 -13.16
CA PHE A 319 -14.19 -1.71 -11.74
C PHE A 319 -14.32 -0.36 -11.04
N VAL A 320 -15.24 -0.29 -10.08
CA VAL A 320 -15.46 0.92 -9.30
C VAL A 320 -15.36 0.55 -7.83
N GLN A 321 -14.51 1.27 -7.10
CA GLN A 321 -14.39 1.16 -5.64
C GLN A 321 -15.02 2.40 -5.03
N VAL A 322 -15.94 2.19 -4.11
CA VAL A 322 -16.64 3.25 -3.39
C VAL A 322 -16.37 3.09 -1.90
N ARG A 323 -16.07 4.20 -1.23
CA ARG A 323 -15.89 4.24 0.22
C ARG A 323 -16.39 5.56 0.79
N HIS A 324 -16.61 5.60 2.09
CA HIS A 324 -16.78 6.87 2.77
C HIS A 324 -15.45 7.65 2.80
N TYR A 325 -15.51 8.98 2.68
CA TYR A 325 -14.38 9.87 2.90
C TYR A 325 -13.65 9.60 4.24
N ASN A 326 -14.41 9.54 5.34
CA ASN A 326 -13.88 9.19 6.66
C ASN A 326 -13.88 7.67 6.90
N ARG A 327 -12.76 7.01 6.58
CA ARG A 327 -12.58 5.56 6.78
C ARG A 327 -12.66 5.12 8.25
N ALA A 328 -12.44 6.01 9.21
CA ALA A 328 -12.36 5.62 10.62
C ALA A 328 -13.73 5.53 11.30
N ARG A 329 -14.73 6.31 10.84
CA ARG A 329 -16.02 6.48 11.53
C ARG A 329 -17.21 6.73 10.62
N GLY A 330 -16.99 6.86 9.31
CA GLY A 330 -18.04 7.15 8.35
C GLY A 330 -18.90 5.93 8.03
N LEU A 331 -20.21 6.13 8.00
CA LEU A 331 -21.23 5.16 7.57
C LEU A 331 -22.33 5.94 6.85
N GLY A 332 -23.08 5.28 5.98
CA GLY A 332 -24.26 5.90 5.41
C GLY A 332 -24.73 5.29 4.09
N ASN A 333 -25.95 5.67 3.71
CA ASN A 333 -26.59 5.22 2.49
C ASN A 333 -26.18 6.09 1.29
N TYR A 334 -26.08 5.47 0.12
CA TYR A 334 -25.86 6.17 -1.13
C TYR A 334 -26.46 5.38 -2.31
N THR A 335 -26.41 5.97 -3.49
CA THR A 335 -26.82 5.33 -4.73
C THR A 335 -25.79 5.58 -5.82
N ILE A 336 -25.51 4.58 -6.65
CA ILE A 336 -24.55 4.67 -7.76
C ILE A 336 -25.23 4.40 -9.10
N LYS A 337 -24.72 5.03 -10.16
CA LYS A 337 -25.18 4.78 -11.53
C LYS A 337 -24.03 4.96 -12.53
N VAL A 338 -24.06 4.14 -13.58
CA VAL A 338 -23.21 4.29 -14.77
C VAL A 338 -24.08 4.67 -15.97
N ARG A 339 -23.64 5.69 -16.71
CA ARG A 339 -24.28 6.15 -17.93
C ARG A 339 -23.25 6.22 -19.06
N LYS A 340 -23.66 5.82 -20.26
CA LYS A 340 -22.95 6.16 -21.49
C LYS A 340 -23.63 7.37 -22.10
N LEU A 341 -22.86 8.41 -22.39
CA LEU A 341 -23.34 9.61 -23.08
C LEU A 341 -23.46 9.40 -24.59
#